data_AF-A0A5C8MUE1-F1
#
_entry.id   AF-A0A5C8MUE1-F1
#
_cell.length_a   1.000
_cell.length_b   1.000
_cell.length_c   1.000
_cell.angle_alpha   90.00
_cell.angle_beta   90.00
_cell.angle_gamma   90.00
#
_symmetry.space_group_name_H-M   'P 1'
#
loop_
_entity.id
_entity.type
_entity.pdbx_description
1 polymer ?
#
loop_
_entity_poly.entity_id
_entity_poly.type
_entity_poly.pdbx_seq_one_letter_code
_entity_poly.pdbx_strand_id
1 'polypeptide(L)'
;MKMFIGELVALSMMAFALGMDAFSVALGMGLFRLQLKQIFYIGIMIGLFHIIMPFLGMFLGRFLSYQFGSIASYIGGALLLLLGIQMIVTSFKKESDRFVSPMGIGLIFFAFSVSLDSFSVGLSLGIYGVRILLTILLFGFFSTVLTWMGLMLGRHFQQWLGAYSEALGGSILLAFGLKLLFSF
;
A
#
# COMPACT_ATOMS: atom_id res chain seq x y z
N MET A 1 14.06 5.02 -23.50
CA MET A 1 12.63 5.40 -23.42
C MET A 1 11.72 4.21 -23.06
N LYS A 2 11.72 3.09 -23.82
CA LYS A 2 10.86 1.91 -23.54
C LYS A 2 11.02 1.31 -22.14
N MET A 3 12.26 1.16 -21.66
CA MET A 3 12.55 0.61 -20.32
C MET A 3 12.02 1.49 -19.18
N PHE A 4 12.14 2.82 -19.31
CA PHE A 4 11.61 3.77 -18.33
C PHE A 4 10.08 3.73 -18.25
N ILE A 5 9.42 3.64 -19.41
CA ILE A 5 7.95 3.53 -19.49
C ILE A 5 7.47 2.25 -18.81
N GLY A 6 8.13 1.12 -19.06
CA GLY A 6 7.77 -0.16 -18.43
C GLY A 6 7.87 -0.11 -16.90
N GLU A 7 8.93 0.49 -16.37
CA GLU A 7 9.11 0.66 -14.93
C GLU A 7 8.07 1.60 -14.31
N LEU A 8 7.77 2.72 -14.99
CA LEU A 8 6.76 3.67 -14.53
C LEU A 8 5.38 3.02 -14.44
N VAL A 9 5.00 2.23 -15.46
CA VAL A 9 3.72 1.51 -15.48
C VAL A 9 3.67 0.48 -14.36
N ALA A 10 4.72 -0.33 -14.19
CA ALA A 10 4.77 -1.33 -13.13
C ALA A 10 4.67 -0.71 -11.73
N LEU A 11 5.38 0.38 -11.48
CA LEU A 11 5.34 1.05 -10.18
C LEU A 11 4.05 1.80 -9.94
N SER A 12 3.40 2.31 -10.99
CA SER A 12 2.07 2.90 -10.88
C SER A 12 1.03 1.82 -10.56
N MET A 13 1.12 0.62 -11.15
CA MET A 13 0.27 -0.52 -10.79
C MET A 13 0.48 -0.97 -9.34
N MET A 14 1.74 -1.05 -8.88
CA MET A 14 2.07 -1.39 -7.49
C MET A 14 1.59 -0.32 -6.51
N ALA A 15 1.79 0.97 -6.83
CA ALA A 15 1.33 2.09 -6.01
C ALA A 15 -0.20 2.12 -5.92
N PHE A 16 -0.89 1.87 -7.05
CA PHE A 16 -2.33 1.74 -7.08
C PHE A 16 -2.79 0.57 -6.22
N ALA A 17 -2.23 -0.63 -6.43
CA ALA A 17 -2.59 -1.83 -5.69
C ALA A 17 -2.46 -1.65 -4.18
N LEU A 18 -1.38 -1.02 -3.74
CA LEU A 18 -1.13 -0.78 -2.33
C LEU A 18 -2.01 0.34 -1.78
N GLY A 19 -2.27 1.39 -2.56
CA GLY A 19 -3.23 2.42 -2.20
C GLY A 19 -4.67 1.93 -2.11
N MET A 20 -5.01 0.77 -2.70
CA MET A 20 -6.34 0.16 -2.54
C MET A 20 -6.61 -0.33 -1.11
N ASP A 21 -5.60 -0.70 -0.34
CA ASP A 21 -5.77 -0.99 1.09
C ASP A 21 -6.20 0.29 1.84
N ALA A 22 -5.44 1.37 1.66
CA ALA A 22 -5.76 2.67 2.22
C ALA A 22 -7.13 3.20 1.75
N PHE A 23 -7.53 2.91 0.51
CA PHE A 23 -8.87 3.21 -0.03
C PHE A 23 -9.96 2.41 0.69
N SER A 24 -9.76 1.10 0.88
CA SER A 24 -10.71 0.21 1.55
C SER A 24 -11.01 0.70 2.98
N VAL A 25 -9.96 1.00 3.74
CA VAL A 25 -10.12 1.52 5.12
C VAL A 25 -10.75 2.92 5.10
N ALA A 26 -10.34 3.78 4.16
CA ALA A 26 -10.92 5.11 3.99
C ALA A 26 -12.42 5.08 3.63
N LEU A 27 -12.88 4.13 2.82
CA LEU A 27 -14.30 3.92 2.54
C LEU A 27 -15.07 3.63 3.83
N GLY A 28 -14.54 2.74 4.69
CA GLY A 28 -15.15 2.43 5.99
C GLY A 28 -15.24 3.66 6.90
N MET A 29 -14.18 4.49 6.94
CA MET A 29 -14.15 5.72 7.72
C MET A 29 -15.04 6.84 7.16
N GLY A 30 -15.32 6.84 5.85
CA GLY A 30 -16.17 7.83 5.20
C GLY A 30 -17.62 7.86 5.72
N LEU A 31 -18.03 6.85 6.49
CA LEU A 31 -19.30 6.80 7.21
C LEU A 31 -19.39 7.83 8.34
N PHE A 32 -18.26 8.20 8.92
CA PHE A 32 -18.24 9.29 9.89
C PHE A 32 -18.47 10.62 9.19
N ARG A 33 -19.20 11.51 9.85
CA ARG A 33 -19.40 12.89 9.38
C ARG A 33 -18.12 13.70 9.56
N LEU A 34 -17.17 13.49 8.67
CA LEU A 34 -15.90 14.20 8.62
C LEU A 34 -16.04 15.52 7.85
N GLN A 35 -15.42 16.57 8.37
CA GLN A 35 -15.27 17.84 7.66
C GLN A 35 -14.25 17.71 6.52
N LEU A 36 -14.38 18.52 5.46
CA LEU A 36 -13.42 18.51 4.33
C LEU A 36 -11.97 18.75 4.77
N LYS A 37 -11.77 19.60 5.80
CA LYS A 37 -10.44 19.81 6.40
C LYS A 37 -9.87 18.52 7.00
N GLN A 38 -10.69 17.75 7.71
CA GLN A 38 -10.26 16.47 8.30
C GLN A 38 -9.92 15.45 7.19
N ILE A 39 -10.76 15.35 6.16
CA ILE A 39 -10.49 14.49 5.00
C ILE A 39 -9.15 14.84 4.35
N PHE A 40 -8.89 16.13 4.16
CA PHE A 40 -7.62 16.62 3.63
C PHE A 40 -6.42 16.16 4.49
N TYR A 41 -6.46 16.42 5.80
CA TYR A 41 -5.38 16.03 6.72
C TYR A 41 -5.18 14.52 6.81
N ILE A 42 -6.25 13.72 6.79
CA ILE A 42 -6.15 12.26 6.82
C ILE A 42 -5.40 11.76 5.58
N GLY A 43 -5.80 12.20 4.38
CA GLY A 43 -5.13 11.78 3.14
C GLY A 43 -3.66 12.20 3.09
N ILE A 44 -3.33 13.43 3.51
CA ILE A 44 -1.92 13.86 3.58
C ILE A 44 -1.12 13.01 4.58
N MET A 45 -1.69 12.70 5.75
CA MET A 45 -1.00 11.88 6.75
C MET A 45 -0.72 10.46 6.22
N ILE A 46 -1.73 9.80 5.64
CA ILE A 46 -1.57 8.46 5.05
C ILE A 46 -0.56 8.51 3.90
N GLY A 47 -0.63 9.53 3.04
CA GLY A 47 0.32 9.76 1.96
C GLY A 47 1.76 9.92 2.44
N LEU A 48 1.99 10.68 3.51
CA LEU A 48 3.31 10.84 4.12
C LEU A 48 3.85 9.53 4.66
N PHE A 49 3.03 8.74 5.36
CA PHE A 49 3.46 7.41 5.81
C PHE A 49 3.74 6.47 4.64
N HIS A 50 3.00 6.58 3.53
CA HIS A 50 3.27 5.87 2.28
C HIS A 50 4.48 6.40 1.49
N ILE A 51 5.15 7.45 1.96
CA ILE A 51 6.49 7.85 1.50
C ILE A 51 7.55 7.28 2.45
N ILE A 52 7.34 7.44 3.76
CA ILE A 52 8.30 7.07 4.81
C ILE A 52 8.49 5.55 4.90
N MET A 53 7.39 4.79 4.96
CA MET A 53 7.44 3.34 5.12
C MET A 53 8.13 2.61 3.96
N PRO A 54 7.80 2.85 2.68
CA PRO A 54 8.51 2.21 1.59
C PRO A 54 9.94 2.72 1.45
N PHE A 55 10.24 3.97 1.85
CA PHE A 55 11.64 4.44 1.93
C PHE A 55 12.46 3.58 2.90
N LEU A 56 11.96 3.38 4.12
CA LEU A 56 12.63 2.54 5.13
C LEU A 56 12.72 1.08 4.68
N GLY A 57 11.63 0.54 4.11
CA GLY A 57 11.59 -0.79 3.53
C GLY A 57 12.65 -0.95 2.46
N MET A 58 12.70 -0.04 1.48
CA MET A 58 13.67 -0.13 0.39
C MET A 58 15.11 0.00 0.86
N PHE A 59 15.38 0.85 1.86
CA PHE A 59 16.69 0.97 2.47
C PHE A 59 17.15 -0.36 3.09
N LEU A 60 16.29 -0.99 3.90
CA LEU A 60 16.56 -2.30 4.50
C LEU A 60 16.65 -3.40 3.44
N GLY A 61 15.80 -3.37 2.42
CA GLY A 61 15.82 -4.33 1.31
C GLY A 61 17.13 -4.30 0.53
N ARG A 62 17.67 -3.11 0.25
CA ARG A 62 18.98 -2.95 -0.38
C ARG A 62 20.10 -3.50 0.50
N PHE A 63 20.05 -3.22 1.80
CA PHE A 63 21.00 -3.75 2.77
C PHE A 63 20.97 -5.29 2.81
N LEU A 64 19.77 -5.90 2.85
CA LEU A 64 19.60 -7.34 2.81
C LEU A 64 20.07 -7.96 1.50
N SER A 65 19.79 -7.32 0.37
CA SER A 65 20.25 -7.76 -0.96
C SER A 65 21.78 -7.77 -1.05
N TYR A 66 22.44 -6.77 -0.51
CA TYR A 66 23.90 -6.72 -0.43
C TYR A 66 24.49 -7.87 0.42
N GLN A 67 23.84 -8.20 1.55
CA GLN A 67 24.34 -9.21 2.49
C GLN A 67 24.02 -10.66 2.07
N PHE A 68 22.85 -10.89 1.46
CA PHE A 68 22.29 -12.23 1.24
C PHE A 68 22.02 -12.57 -0.23
N GLY A 69 22.25 -11.64 -1.17
CA GLY A 69 22.22 -11.88 -2.61
C GLY A 69 20.92 -12.53 -3.12
N SER A 70 21.04 -13.69 -3.76
CA SER A 70 19.92 -14.42 -4.36
C SER A 70 18.86 -14.88 -3.35
N ILE A 71 19.26 -15.23 -2.12
CA ILE A 71 18.34 -15.61 -1.05
C ILE A 71 17.39 -14.46 -0.72
N ALA A 72 17.91 -13.22 -0.67
CA ALA A 72 17.08 -12.04 -0.47
C ALA A 72 16.03 -11.89 -1.57
N SER A 73 16.37 -12.20 -2.84
CA SER A 73 15.43 -12.07 -3.97
C SER A 73 14.22 -13.01 -3.80
N TYR A 74 14.45 -14.26 -3.41
CA TYR A 74 13.36 -15.19 -3.06
C TYR A 74 12.52 -14.69 -1.88
N ILE A 75 13.16 -14.12 -0.85
CA ILE A 75 12.45 -13.54 0.29
C ILE A 75 11.55 -12.36 -0.15
N GLY A 76 12.06 -11.46 -1.00
CA GLY A 76 11.27 -10.34 -1.52
C GLY A 76 10.08 -10.78 -2.37
N GLY A 77 10.26 -11.79 -3.22
CA GLY A 77 9.15 -12.38 -3.98
C GLY A 77 8.11 -13.05 -3.08
N ALA A 78 8.56 -13.81 -2.08
CA ALA A 78 7.71 -14.46 -1.10
C ALA A 78 6.93 -13.45 -0.23
N LEU A 79 7.55 -12.33 0.17
CA LEU A 79 6.87 -11.25 0.89
C LEU A 79 5.69 -10.69 0.10
N LEU A 80 5.88 -10.38 -1.19
CA LEU A 80 4.77 -9.90 -2.04
C LEU A 80 3.65 -10.93 -2.20
N LEU A 81 3.99 -12.22 -2.33
CA LEU A 81 2.98 -13.29 -2.36
C LEU A 81 2.18 -13.33 -1.05
N LEU A 82 2.87 -13.34 0.08
CA LEU A 82 2.25 -13.45 1.39
C LEU A 82 1.32 -12.25 1.66
N LEU A 83 1.77 -11.03 1.35
CA LEU A 83 0.94 -9.83 1.45
C LEU A 83 -0.28 -9.90 0.53
N GLY A 84 -0.09 -10.29 -0.74
CA GLY A 84 -1.19 -10.39 -1.69
C GLY A 84 -2.25 -11.41 -1.25
N ILE A 85 -1.82 -12.57 -0.75
CA ILE A 85 -2.71 -13.58 -0.17
C ILE A 85 -3.41 -13.04 1.07
N GLN A 86 -2.66 -12.39 1.97
CA GLN A 86 -3.21 -11.82 3.19
C GLN A 86 -4.33 -10.83 2.88
N MET A 87 -4.10 -9.87 1.98
CA MET A 87 -5.09 -8.87 1.55
C MET A 87 -6.35 -9.52 0.96
N ILE A 88 -6.20 -10.56 0.13
CA ILE A 88 -7.35 -11.28 -0.41
C ILE A 88 -8.12 -11.98 0.72
N VAL A 89 -7.42 -12.68 1.62
CA VAL A 89 -8.08 -13.40 2.72
C VAL A 89 -8.77 -12.45 3.71
N THR A 90 -8.16 -11.31 4.02
CA THR A 90 -8.76 -10.28 4.89
C THR A 90 -9.96 -9.62 4.24
N SER A 91 -9.95 -9.41 2.92
CA SER A 91 -11.08 -8.81 2.20
C SER A 91 -12.40 -9.59 2.34
N PHE A 92 -12.34 -10.91 2.51
CA PHE A 92 -13.52 -11.77 2.69
C PHE A 92 -13.90 -11.99 4.15
N LYS A 93 -13.03 -11.62 5.10
CA LYS A 93 -13.37 -11.66 6.52
C LYS A 93 -14.17 -10.40 6.87
N LYS A 94 -15.32 -10.57 7.54
CA LYS A 94 -16.00 -9.46 8.20
C LYS A 94 -15.13 -8.99 9.37
N GLU A 95 -14.18 -8.08 9.13
CA GLU A 95 -13.54 -7.37 10.24
C GLU A 95 -14.52 -6.37 10.84
N SER A 96 -14.78 -6.57 12.13
CA SER A 96 -15.33 -5.56 13.02
C SER A 96 -14.25 -4.52 13.33
N ASP A 97 -14.52 -3.26 13.01
CA ASP A 97 -14.07 -2.09 13.76
C ASP A 97 -12.55 -1.90 13.95
N ARG A 98 -11.82 -1.54 12.90
CA ARG A 98 -10.60 -0.72 13.05
C ARG A 98 -10.99 0.74 13.36
N PHE A 99 -11.68 0.96 14.47
CA PHE A 99 -12.07 2.31 14.90
C PHE A 99 -10.96 2.94 15.75
N VAL A 100 -9.96 3.51 15.07
CA VAL A 100 -9.07 4.49 15.69
C VAL A 100 -9.67 5.89 15.48
N SER A 101 -9.76 6.67 16.56
CA SER A 101 -10.21 8.06 16.49
C SER A 101 -9.36 8.84 15.48
N PRO A 102 -9.96 9.43 14.42
CA PRO A 102 -9.24 10.10 13.34
C PRO A 102 -8.73 11.50 13.73
N MET A 103 -8.32 11.69 14.98
CA MET A 103 -7.93 12.99 15.51
C MET A 103 -6.66 12.92 16.35
N GLY A 104 -5.84 13.95 16.23
CA GLY A 104 -4.59 14.12 16.98
C GLY A 104 -3.63 12.94 16.79
N ILE A 105 -3.13 12.42 17.92
CA ILE A 105 -2.16 11.31 17.95
C ILE A 105 -2.76 10.01 17.38
N GLY A 106 -4.08 9.81 17.51
CA GLY A 106 -4.76 8.63 16.95
C GLY A 106 -4.62 8.53 15.43
N LEU A 107 -4.65 9.67 14.73
CA LEU A 107 -4.45 9.70 13.28
C LEU A 107 -3.04 9.24 12.87
N ILE A 108 -2.03 9.56 13.67
CA ILE A 108 -0.64 9.15 13.40
C ILE A 108 -0.50 7.64 13.53
N PHE A 109 -1.00 7.05 14.62
CA PHE A 109 -0.98 5.59 14.81
C PHE A 109 -1.80 4.86 13.75
N PHE A 110 -2.95 5.43 13.38
CA PHE A 110 -3.78 4.89 12.34
C PHE A 110 -3.07 4.90 10.97
N ALA A 111 -2.52 6.04 10.56
CA ALA A 111 -1.79 6.16 9.30
C ALA A 111 -0.54 5.26 9.28
N PHE A 112 0.15 5.13 10.41
CA PHE A 112 1.24 4.17 10.59
C PHE A 112 0.75 2.73 10.34
N SER A 113 -0.34 2.33 11.00
CA SER A 113 -0.88 0.96 10.88
C SER A 113 -1.31 0.61 9.45
N VAL A 114 -2.02 1.51 8.77
CA VAL A 114 -2.46 1.32 7.37
C VAL A 114 -1.28 1.28 6.40
N SER A 115 -0.15 1.91 6.75
CA SER A 115 1.01 1.98 5.87
C SER A 115 2.02 0.84 6.09
N LEU A 116 1.77 -0.10 7.02
CA LEU A 116 2.70 -1.20 7.28
C LEU A 116 2.91 -2.11 6.06
N ASP A 117 1.88 -2.29 5.22
CA ASP A 117 2.02 -3.09 4.00
C ASP A 117 2.98 -2.44 2.99
N SER A 118 2.99 -1.11 2.93
CA SER A 118 3.90 -0.35 2.07
C SER A 118 5.38 -0.55 2.45
N PHE A 119 5.67 -0.80 3.73
CA PHE A 119 7.01 -1.14 4.17
C PHE A 119 7.45 -2.50 3.61
N SER A 120 6.58 -3.50 3.67
CA SER A 120 6.89 -4.86 3.20
C SER A 120 7.06 -4.93 1.68
N VAL A 121 6.19 -4.21 0.93
CA VAL A 121 6.38 -4.01 -0.51
C VAL A 121 7.65 -3.21 -0.80
N GLY A 122 7.93 -2.16 -0.02
CA GLY A 122 9.17 -1.39 -0.12
C GLY A 122 10.41 -2.24 0.10
N LEU A 123 10.40 -3.14 1.08
CA LEU A 123 11.49 -4.08 1.35
C LEU A 123 11.75 -4.97 0.14
N SER A 124 10.68 -5.52 -0.43
CA SER A 124 10.75 -6.30 -1.65
C SER A 124 11.37 -5.48 -2.79
N LEU A 125 10.82 -4.31 -3.11
CA LEU A 125 11.33 -3.43 -4.17
C LEU A 125 12.78 -2.96 -3.94
N GLY A 126 13.19 -2.80 -2.69
CA GLY A 126 14.57 -2.48 -2.30
C GLY A 126 15.54 -3.59 -2.66
N ILE A 127 15.14 -4.85 -2.42
CA ILE A 127 15.94 -6.02 -2.79
C ILE A 127 16.18 -6.07 -4.31
N TYR A 128 15.14 -5.74 -5.08
CA TYR A 128 15.20 -5.67 -6.55
C TYR A 128 15.85 -4.39 -7.10
N GLY A 129 16.35 -3.49 -6.24
CA GLY A 129 17.14 -2.34 -6.66
C GLY A 129 16.34 -1.26 -7.40
N VAL A 130 15.02 -1.18 -7.21
CA VAL A 130 14.17 -0.20 -7.89
C VAL A 130 14.50 1.26 -7.48
N ARG A 131 14.16 2.22 -8.36
CA ARG A 131 14.38 3.66 -8.13
C ARG A 131 13.55 4.18 -6.94
N ILE A 132 14.24 4.42 -5.83
CA ILE A 132 13.64 4.90 -4.58
C ILE A 132 12.73 6.12 -4.78
N LEU A 133 13.26 7.19 -5.38
CA LEU A 133 12.56 8.46 -5.48
C LEU A 133 11.24 8.34 -6.27
N LEU A 134 11.25 7.58 -7.36
CA LEU A 134 10.06 7.38 -8.18
C LEU A 134 9.03 6.52 -7.45
N THR A 135 9.47 5.44 -6.77
CA THR A 135 8.58 4.57 -5.99
C THR A 135 7.87 5.34 -4.87
N ILE A 136 8.61 6.05 -4.01
CA ILE A 136 8.01 6.71 -2.85
C ILE A 136 7.05 7.83 -3.26
N LEU A 137 7.35 8.57 -4.33
CA LEU A 137 6.47 9.62 -4.83
C LEU A 137 5.18 9.04 -5.40
N LEU A 138 5.25 7.93 -6.14
CA LEU A 138 4.06 7.26 -6.64
C LEU A 138 3.22 6.68 -5.50
N PHE A 139 3.84 6.00 -4.54
CA PHE A 139 3.12 5.41 -3.41
C PHE A 139 2.42 6.49 -2.58
N GLY A 140 3.13 7.57 -2.24
CA GLY A 140 2.54 8.71 -1.55
C GLY A 140 1.40 9.36 -2.34
N PHE A 141 1.59 9.60 -3.64
CA PHE A 141 0.57 10.22 -4.49
C PHE A 141 -0.69 9.35 -4.61
N PHE A 142 -0.54 8.09 -5.01
CA PHE A 142 -1.67 7.17 -5.19
C PHE A 142 -2.41 6.96 -3.87
N SER A 143 -1.72 6.71 -2.76
CA SER A 143 -2.38 6.52 -1.47
C SER A 143 -3.10 7.79 -1.01
N THR A 144 -2.54 8.98 -1.19
CA THR A 144 -3.23 10.24 -0.85
C THR A 144 -4.54 10.38 -1.64
N VAL A 145 -4.46 10.24 -2.97
CA VAL A 145 -5.61 10.39 -3.87
C VAL A 145 -6.69 9.35 -3.57
N LEU A 146 -6.28 8.09 -3.42
CA LEU A 146 -7.18 6.98 -3.13
C LEU A 146 -7.81 7.13 -1.74
N THR A 147 -7.07 7.51 -0.70
CA THR A 147 -7.65 7.81 0.61
C THR A 147 -8.72 8.90 0.53
N TRP A 148 -8.48 10.00 -0.19
CA TRP A 148 -9.49 11.04 -0.36
C TRP A 148 -10.72 10.53 -1.09
N MET A 149 -10.53 9.77 -2.17
CA MET A 149 -11.64 9.15 -2.90
C MET A 149 -12.44 8.22 -1.99
N GLY A 150 -11.77 7.38 -1.20
CA GLY A 150 -12.40 6.46 -0.25
C GLY A 150 -13.23 7.21 0.80
N LEU A 151 -12.65 8.23 1.45
CA LEU A 151 -13.36 9.02 2.47
C LEU A 151 -14.60 9.74 1.90
N MET A 152 -14.55 10.18 0.64
CA MET A 152 -15.68 10.85 -0.01
C MET A 152 -16.77 9.87 -0.48
N LEU A 153 -16.38 8.73 -1.06
CA LEU A 153 -17.28 7.70 -1.56
C LEU A 153 -17.91 6.85 -0.45
N GLY A 154 -17.21 6.71 0.68
CA GLY A 154 -17.64 5.92 1.84
C GLY A 154 -18.98 6.38 2.44
N ARG A 155 -19.37 7.63 2.18
CA ARG A 155 -20.69 8.15 2.55
C ARG A 155 -21.86 7.43 1.86
N HIS A 156 -21.62 6.77 0.73
CA HIS A 156 -22.66 6.15 -0.11
C HIS A 156 -22.50 4.64 -0.29
N PHE A 157 -21.27 4.10 -0.21
CA PHE A 157 -20.98 2.70 -0.52
C PHE A 157 -20.18 2.04 0.60
N GLN A 158 -20.77 1.05 1.29
CA GLN A 158 -20.32 0.66 2.63
C GLN A 158 -19.35 -0.53 2.69
N GLN A 159 -19.72 -1.70 2.15
CA GLN A 159 -19.00 -2.94 2.48
C GLN A 159 -18.44 -3.65 1.25
N TRP A 160 -19.18 -3.66 0.16
CA TRP A 160 -18.79 -4.42 -1.02
C TRP A 160 -17.59 -3.77 -1.70
N LEU A 161 -17.63 -2.45 -1.90
CA LEU A 161 -16.56 -1.73 -2.59
C LEU A 161 -15.21 -1.83 -1.85
N GLY A 162 -15.21 -1.83 -0.52
CA GLY A 162 -14.02 -1.99 0.30
C GLY A 162 -13.39 -3.36 0.13
N ALA A 163 -14.17 -4.43 0.35
CA ALA A 163 -13.71 -5.81 0.13
C ALA A 163 -13.18 -6.04 -1.30
N TYR A 164 -13.91 -5.58 -2.31
CA TYR A 164 -13.44 -5.70 -3.71
C TYR A 164 -12.16 -4.91 -3.97
N SER A 165 -12.00 -3.74 -3.35
CA SER A 165 -10.79 -2.93 -3.52
C SER A 165 -9.56 -3.59 -2.92
N GLU A 166 -9.66 -4.13 -1.71
CA GLU A 166 -8.58 -4.84 -1.02
C GLU A 166 -8.22 -6.14 -1.76
N ALA A 167 -9.22 -6.91 -2.20
CA ALA A 167 -9.00 -8.09 -3.03
C ALA A 167 -8.30 -7.76 -4.36
N LEU A 168 -8.65 -6.65 -5.00
CA LEU A 168 -8.02 -6.18 -6.24
C LEU A 168 -6.56 -5.80 -6.00
N GLY A 169 -6.28 -5.04 -4.94
CA GLY A 169 -4.92 -4.69 -4.54
C GLY A 169 -4.07 -5.94 -4.27
N GLY A 170 -4.61 -6.88 -3.47
CA GLY A 170 -3.97 -8.14 -3.16
C GLY A 170 -3.69 -9.01 -4.38
N SER A 171 -4.62 -9.05 -5.35
CA SER A 171 -4.47 -9.78 -6.60
C SER A 171 -3.32 -9.24 -7.46
N ILE A 172 -3.15 -7.91 -7.51
CA ILE A 172 -2.03 -7.28 -8.22
C ILE A 172 -0.71 -7.65 -7.52
N LEU A 173 -0.62 -7.52 -6.20
CA LEU A 173 0.59 -7.88 -5.45
C LEU A 173 0.94 -9.37 -5.61
N LEU A 174 -0.05 -10.26 -5.62
CA LEU A 174 0.12 -11.67 -5.89
C LEU A 174 0.73 -11.91 -7.28
N ALA A 175 0.20 -11.25 -8.31
CA ALA A 175 0.73 -11.36 -9.67
C ALA A 175 2.19 -10.87 -9.75
N PHE A 176 2.52 -9.76 -9.08
CA PHE A 176 3.90 -9.27 -9.00
C PHE A 176 4.81 -10.22 -8.21
N GLY A 177 4.36 -10.76 -7.07
CA GLY A 177 5.11 -11.73 -6.28
C GLY A 177 5.44 -13.00 -7.07
N LEU A 178 4.46 -13.55 -7.79
CA LEU A 178 4.67 -14.71 -8.67
C LEU A 178 5.67 -14.36 -9.77
N LYS A 179 5.48 -13.22 -10.44
CA LYS A 179 6.38 -12.78 -11.51
C LYS A 179 7.82 -12.63 -11.00
N LEU A 180 8.01 -12.08 -9.81
CA LEU A 180 9.35 -11.91 -9.25
C LEU A 180 10.00 -13.24 -8.86
N LEU A 181 9.24 -14.23 -8.37
CA LEU A 181 9.77 -15.55 -8.04
C LEU A 181 10.14 -16.39 -9.27
N PHE A 182 9.31 -16.36 -10.32
CA PHE A 182 9.52 -17.14 -11.55
C PHE A 182 10.38 -16.44 -12.61
N SER A 183 10.82 -15.21 -12.35
CA SER A 183 11.74 -14.49 -13.24
C SER A 183 13.22 -14.88 -13.02
N PHE A 184 13.48 -15.83 -12.13
CA PHE A 184 14.78 -16.46 -11.86
C PHE A 184 14.75 -17.93 -12.27
#